data_AF-A0A971Q9Q0-F1
#
_entry.id   AF-A0A971Q9Q0-F1
#
_cell.length_a   1.000
_cell.length_b   1.000
_cell.length_c   1.000
_cell.angle_alpha   90.00
_cell.angle_beta   90.00
_cell.angle_gamma   90.00
#
_symmetry.space_group_name_H-M   'P 1'
#
loop_
_entity.id
_entity.type
_entity.pdbx_description
1 polymer ?
#
loop_
_entity_poly.entity_id
_entity_poly.type
_entity_poly.pdbx_seq_one_letter_code
_entity_poly.pdbx_strand_id
1 'polypeptide(L)'
;MASITRQRLANDFRALGLSAGDAVMMHSSLSALGLVEGGAETVIDAILEAIGPKGTLMVPAFRDSVWGDPADFAITDGCPCPQALCPSAQPGFQGVIAETLRRRPGTLRSCHPTHSWAALGPMAEKLLSGHRGSPTPCGPGNPFEPLVELDGQVLILGVQVNTVTLWHYYEEILRVPYVGHYWPKQRHLNHCVPGLRIQYQYPGLMQDVCRAAGILTVGPVGKSTSGLMRARQFDAFMATAMADDPFCMVLRPPDRRCGDLAIDALQKAAAMLRAWRQGPKRPQRSFDSPVEPIVAAGPDDVVRRDCPAFAGDHDAGGRSVPMCRANGRHPDYFRFGGVFNEIGITTCGRCPWHQKFPL
;
A
#
# COMPACT_ATOMS: atom_id res chain seq x y z
N MET A 1 -33.58 -10.02 10.74
CA MET A 1 -32.32 -10.74 10.45
C MET A 1 -31.65 -11.04 11.79
N ALA A 2 -31.17 -12.27 12.02
CA ALA A 2 -30.41 -12.57 13.23
C ALA A 2 -29.11 -11.74 13.25
N SER A 3 -28.82 -11.13 14.38
CA SER A 3 -27.62 -10.35 14.64
C SER A 3 -26.40 -11.27 14.80
N ILE A 4 -25.21 -10.75 14.50
CA ILE A 4 -23.94 -11.45 14.62
C ILE A 4 -23.35 -11.17 15.99
N THR A 5 -23.16 -12.23 16.78
CA THR A 5 -22.66 -12.16 18.16
C THR A 5 -21.13 -12.20 18.22
N ARG A 6 -20.56 -11.79 19.36
CA ARG A 6 -19.13 -11.93 19.64
C ARG A 6 -18.63 -13.37 19.47
N GLN A 7 -19.35 -14.34 20.05
CA GLN A 7 -18.96 -15.75 20.01
C GLN A 7 -18.91 -16.29 18.58
N ARG A 8 -19.86 -15.89 17.74
CA ARG A 8 -19.87 -16.26 16.32
C ARG A 8 -18.62 -15.72 15.63
N LEU A 9 -18.33 -14.43 15.78
CA LEU A 9 -17.12 -13.83 15.18
C LEU A 9 -15.84 -14.48 15.68
N ALA A 10 -15.71 -14.75 16.98
CA ALA A 10 -14.54 -15.42 17.54
C ALA A 10 -14.34 -16.83 16.94
N ASN A 11 -15.44 -17.56 16.72
CA ASN A 11 -15.39 -18.86 16.05
C ASN A 11 -15.03 -18.73 14.57
N ASP A 12 -15.61 -17.77 13.85
CA ASP A 12 -15.31 -17.48 12.44
C ASP A 12 -13.80 -17.15 12.28
N PHE A 13 -13.24 -16.33 13.19
CA PHE A 13 -11.81 -15.97 13.19
C PHE A 13 -10.89 -17.17 13.42
N ARG A 14 -11.21 -18.05 14.39
CA ARG A 14 -10.45 -19.29 14.63
C ARG A 14 -10.55 -20.22 13.43
N ALA A 15 -11.73 -20.37 12.83
CA ALA A 15 -11.94 -21.18 11.64
C ALA A 15 -11.19 -20.64 10.42
N LEU A 16 -11.04 -19.32 10.30
CA LEU A 16 -10.23 -18.67 9.26
C LEU A 16 -8.72 -18.91 9.45
N GLY A 17 -8.29 -19.24 10.69
CA GLY A 17 -6.92 -19.60 11.02
C GLY A 17 -6.21 -18.70 12.04
N LEU A 18 -6.91 -17.72 12.62
CA LEU A 18 -6.33 -16.92 13.72
C LEU A 18 -6.08 -17.79 14.95
N SER A 19 -4.90 -17.63 15.54
CA SER A 19 -4.42 -18.45 16.65
C SER A 19 -3.94 -17.59 17.82
N ALA A 20 -3.93 -18.21 19.01
CA ALA A 20 -3.45 -17.55 20.21
C ALA A 20 -1.97 -17.13 20.07
N GLY A 21 -1.67 -15.87 20.41
CA GLY A 21 -0.35 -15.28 20.30
C GLY A 21 -0.07 -14.57 18.97
N ASP A 22 -0.98 -14.61 17.99
CA ASP A 22 -0.76 -13.95 16.70
C ASP A 22 -0.61 -12.41 16.83
N ALA A 23 0.34 -11.85 16.10
CA ALA A 23 0.38 -10.43 15.77
C ALA A 23 -0.40 -10.22 14.46
N VAL A 24 -1.50 -9.46 14.50
CA VAL A 24 -2.43 -9.33 13.38
C VAL A 24 -2.45 -7.90 12.87
N MET A 25 -2.03 -7.69 11.62
CA MET A 25 -2.38 -6.48 10.86
C MET A 25 -3.77 -6.66 10.28
N MET A 26 -4.67 -5.68 10.44
CA MET A 26 -6.02 -5.77 9.90
C MET A 26 -6.42 -4.55 9.06
N HIS A 27 -7.01 -4.83 7.90
CA HIS A 27 -7.86 -3.90 7.15
C HIS A 27 -9.30 -4.39 7.21
N SER A 28 -10.28 -3.49 7.38
CA SER A 28 -11.65 -3.91 7.68
C SER A 28 -12.74 -3.00 7.13
N SER A 29 -13.94 -3.59 6.95
CA SER A 29 -15.18 -2.89 6.67
C SER A 29 -16.31 -3.45 7.54
N LEU A 30 -16.78 -2.69 8.53
CA LEU A 30 -17.86 -3.13 9.43
C LEU A 30 -19.16 -3.40 8.67
N SER A 31 -19.48 -2.57 7.68
CA SER A 31 -20.74 -2.70 6.90
C SER A 31 -20.80 -4.01 6.12
N ALA A 32 -19.65 -4.56 5.71
CA ALA A 32 -19.58 -5.85 5.01
C ALA A 32 -19.90 -7.04 5.91
N LEU A 33 -19.75 -6.91 7.24
CA LEU A 33 -20.00 -8.01 8.18
C LEU A 33 -21.49 -8.28 8.39
N GLY A 34 -22.37 -7.32 8.10
CA GLY A 34 -23.78 -7.37 8.48
C GLY A 34 -24.04 -6.72 9.85
N LEU A 35 -25.20 -7.03 10.44
CA LEU A 35 -25.60 -6.45 11.73
C LEU A 35 -24.84 -7.14 12.88
N VAL A 36 -23.78 -6.51 13.37
CA VAL A 36 -22.99 -6.99 14.53
C VAL A 36 -23.55 -6.39 15.82
N GLU A 37 -23.87 -7.23 16.79
CA GLU A 37 -24.28 -6.78 18.13
C GLU A 37 -23.16 -5.95 18.75
N GLY A 38 -23.46 -4.78 19.32
CA GLY A 38 -22.41 -3.91 19.89
C GLY A 38 -21.42 -3.31 18.88
N GLY A 39 -21.63 -3.53 17.57
CA GLY A 39 -20.86 -2.90 16.49
C GLY A 39 -19.36 -3.19 16.53
N ALA A 40 -18.54 -2.16 16.31
CA ALA A 40 -17.08 -2.26 16.19
C ALA A 40 -16.40 -2.86 17.44
N GLU A 41 -16.89 -2.55 18.64
CA GLU A 41 -16.31 -3.07 19.89
C GLU A 41 -16.37 -4.60 19.92
N THR A 42 -17.49 -5.18 19.50
CA THR A 42 -17.67 -6.64 19.47
C THR A 42 -16.76 -7.32 18.46
N VAL A 43 -16.47 -6.67 17.33
CA VAL A 43 -15.49 -7.19 16.37
C VAL A 43 -14.09 -7.22 17.00
N ILE A 44 -13.70 -6.14 17.67
CA ILE A 44 -12.38 -6.06 18.33
C ILE A 44 -12.28 -7.10 19.44
N ASP A 45 -13.29 -7.22 20.30
CA ASP A 45 -13.31 -8.19 21.39
C ASP A 45 -13.22 -9.63 20.87
N ALA A 46 -13.94 -9.94 19.79
CA ALA A 46 -13.88 -11.26 19.17
C ALA A 46 -12.48 -11.59 18.61
N ILE A 47 -11.78 -10.61 18.02
CA ILE A 47 -10.40 -10.80 17.54
C ILE A 47 -9.46 -10.99 18.73
N LEU A 48 -9.54 -10.13 19.75
CA LEU A 48 -8.71 -10.23 20.96
C LEU A 48 -8.95 -11.55 21.72
N GLU A 49 -10.18 -12.07 21.73
CA GLU A 49 -10.51 -13.38 22.27
C GLU A 49 -9.90 -14.52 21.44
N ALA A 50 -9.85 -14.39 20.11
CA ALA A 50 -9.26 -15.39 19.23
C ALA A 50 -7.73 -15.45 19.35
N ILE A 51 -7.05 -14.29 19.43
CA ILE A 51 -5.58 -14.22 19.54
C ILE A 51 -5.08 -14.27 20.99
N GLY A 52 -5.99 -14.15 21.97
CA GLY A 52 -5.68 -14.28 23.40
C GLY A 52 -4.77 -13.17 23.96
N PRO A 53 -4.39 -13.26 25.24
CA PRO A 53 -3.67 -12.19 25.96
C PRO A 53 -2.24 -11.97 25.48
N LYS A 54 -1.68 -12.92 24.71
CA LYS A 54 -0.35 -12.81 24.11
C LYS A 54 -0.38 -12.25 22.68
N GLY A 55 -1.56 -12.18 22.06
CA GLY A 55 -1.71 -11.66 20.70
C GLY A 55 -1.77 -10.13 20.66
N THR A 56 -1.51 -9.55 19.49
CA THR A 56 -1.56 -8.09 19.29
C THR A 56 -2.33 -7.77 18.01
N LEU A 57 -3.28 -6.84 18.10
CA LEU A 57 -4.02 -6.34 16.94
C LEU A 57 -3.47 -4.97 16.52
N MET A 58 -3.11 -4.84 15.25
CA MET A 58 -2.59 -3.62 14.62
C MET A 58 -3.49 -3.20 13.46
N VAL A 59 -3.88 -1.93 13.42
CA VAL A 59 -4.78 -1.34 12.41
C VAL A 59 -4.21 -0.04 11.87
N PRO A 60 -4.54 0.34 10.63
CA PRO A 60 -4.13 1.64 10.10
C PRO A 60 -4.84 2.78 10.83
N ALA A 61 -4.14 3.89 11.00
CA ALA A 61 -4.65 5.14 11.58
C ALA A 61 -4.16 6.34 10.76
N PHE A 62 -4.26 6.24 9.43
CA PHE A 62 -3.75 7.25 8.50
C PHE A 62 -4.58 8.52 8.55
N ARG A 63 -3.93 9.62 8.17
CA ARG A 63 -4.49 10.97 8.10
C ARG A 63 -4.17 11.58 6.75
N ASP A 64 -5.11 12.34 6.23
CA ASP A 64 -4.94 12.99 4.94
C ASP A 64 -3.87 14.07 5.09
N SER A 65 -2.89 14.06 4.21
CA SER A 65 -1.76 14.98 4.22
C SER A 65 -1.72 15.87 2.98
N VAL A 66 -2.71 15.74 2.10
CA VAL A 66 -2.66 16.31 0.74
C VAL A 66 -3.55 17.54 0.60
N TRP A 67 -4.54 17.73 1.48
CA TRP A 67 -5.56 18.78 1.30
C TRP A 67 -5.67 19.81 2.43
N GLY A 68 -4.84 19.72 3.48
CA GLY A 68 -4.78 20.74 4.54
C GLY A 68 -3.56 21.66 4.42
N ASP A 69 -3.41 22.62 5.34
CA ASP A 69 -2.26 23.51 5.36
C ASP A 69 -0.97 22.70 5.58
N PRO A 70 0.06 22.80 4.72
CA PRO A 70 1.36 22.17 4.98
C PRO A 70 1.94 22.46 6.37
N ALA A 71 1.57 23.56 7.02
CA ALA A 71 1.89 23.85 8.42
C ALA A 71 1.26 22.85 9.42
N ASP A 72 0.11 22.23 9.10
CA ASP A 72 -0.54 21.17 9.89
C ASP A 72 0.16 19.80 9.76
N PHE A 73 1.06 19.66 8.76
CA PHE A 73 1.74 18.40 8.40
C PHE A 73 3.25 18.49 8.38
N ALA A 74 3.79 19.69 8.53
CA ALA A 74 5.19 19.90 8.75
C ALA A 74 5.54 19.19 10.06
N ILE A 75 6.08 17.98 9.92
CA ILE A 75 7.20 17.57 10.73
C ILE A 75 8.30 18.58 10.43
N THR A 76 8.16 19.77 11.01
CA THR A 76 9.32 20.53 11.42
C THR A 76 10.05 19.65 12.43
N ASP A 77 11.34 19.86 12.58
CA ASP A 77 12.10 19.26 13.68
C ASP A 77 11.49 19.60 15.08
N GLY A 78 10.46 20.46 15.12
CA GLY A 78 9.61 20.78 16.27
C GLY A 78 8.23 20.09 16.32
N CYS A 79 7.96 19.00 15.56
CA CYS A 79 6.80 18.14 15.87
C CYS A 79 6.94 17.66 17.33
N PRO A 80 6.04 18.05 18.26
CA PRO A 80 6.21 17.86 19.70
C PRO A 80 5.90 16.41 20.13
N CYS A 81 6.15 15.43 19.27
CA CYS A 81 6.21 14.05 19.69
C CYS A 81 7.68 13.72 19.98
N PRO A 82 8.19 13.89 21.21
CA PRO A 82 9.57 13.55 21.58
C PRO A 82 9.80 12.03 21.74
N GLN A 83 8.88 11.19 21.25
CA GLN A 83 8.79 9.78 21.61
C GLN A 83 8.79 8.89 20.36
N ALA A 84 9.15 7.62 20.52
CA ALA A 84 9.04 6.60 19.47
C ALA A 84 7.56 6.39 19.03
N LEU A 85 6.62 6.73 19.90
CA LEU A 85 5.18 6.58 19.73
C LEU A 85 4.46 7.93 19.77
N CYS A 86 3.36 8.05 19.03
CA CYS A 86 2.59 9.27 18.85
C CYS A 86 1.46 9.39 19.87
N PRO A 87 1.40 10.47 20.67
CA PRO A 87 0.28 10.70 21.60
C PRO A 87 -0.96 11.30 20.93
N SER A 88 -0.95 11.50 19.60
CA SER A 88 -2.03 12.19 18.89
C SER A 88 -3.36 11.44 19.00
N ALA A 89 -4.37 12.16 19.50
CA ALA A 89 -5.75 11.70 19.56
C ALA A 89 -6.54 11.94 18.26
N GLN A 90 -5.91 12.51 17.23
CA GLN A 90 -6.60 12.82 15.96
C GLN A 90 -7.14 11.55 15.29
N PRO A 91 -8.37 11.57 14.76
CA PRO A 91 -9.00 10.39 14.18
C PRO A 91 -8.32 9.97 12.87
N GLY A 92 -8.37 8.66 12.58
CA GLY A 92 -8.06 8.12 11.25
C GLY A 92 -9.30 8.01 10.37
N PHE A 93 -9.12 7.72 9.08
CA PHE A 93 -10.22 7.56 8.11
C PHE A 93 -10.43 6.12 7.60
N GLN A 94 -9.75 5.12 8.18
CA GLN A 94 -9.73 3.73 7.68
C GLN A 94 -10.86 2.86 8.26
N GLY A 95 -12.01 3.48 8.53
CA GLY A 95 -13.21 2.80 9.03
C GLY A 95 -13.34 2.77 10.55
N VAL A 96 -14.58 2.53 10.99
CA VAL A 96 -14.98 2.66 12.40
C VAL A 96 -14.33 1.62 13.32
N ILE A 97 -14.00 0.42 12.83
CA ILE A 97 -13.32 -0.61 13.66
C ILE A 97 -11.91 -0.14 14.03
N ALA A 98 -11.15 0.37 13.06
CA ALA A 98 -9.80 0.86 13.29
C ALA A 98 -9.79 2.05 14.26
N GLU A 99 -10.71 3.01 14.07
CA GLU A 99 -10.83 4.19 14.94
C GLU A 99 -11.32 3.83 16.35
N THR A 100 -12.18 2.82 16.50
CA THR A 100 -12.57 2.30 17.81
C THR A 100 -11.37 1.65 18.53
N LEU A 101 -10.56 0.82 17.85
CA LEU A 101 -9.35 0.26 18.44
C LEU A 101 -8.37 1.35 18.88
N ARG A 102 -8.14 2.36 18.02
CA ARG A 102 -7.25 3.50 18.30
C ARG A 102 -7.61 4.22 19.60
N ARG A 103 -8.91 4.31 19.92
CA ARG A 103 -9.42 5.01 21.12
C ARG A 103 -9.45 4.15 22.38
N ARG A 104 -9.25 2.83 22.28
CA ARG A 104 -9.23 1.96 23.46
C ARG A 104 -8.04 2.28 24.38
N PRO A 105 -8.24 2.24 25.71
CA PRO A 105 -7.14 2.36 26.66
C PRO A 105 -6.04 1.32 26.40
N GLY A 106 -4.78 1.74 26.47
CA GLY A 106 -3.62 0.88 26.22
C GLY A 106 -3.24 0.72 24.74
N THR A 107 -4.02 1.26 23.80
CA THR A 107 -3.63 1.28 22.38
C THR A 107 -2.49 2.28 22.15
N LEU A 108 -1.43 1.82 21.50
CA LEU A 108 -0.28 2.63 21.10
C LEU A 108 -0.42 3.07 19.64
N ARG A 109 0.21 4.18 19.26
CA ARG A 109 0.22 4.70 17.88
C ARG A 109 1.64 4.99 17.41
N SER A 110 1.99 4.58 16.19
CA SER A 110 3.31 4.87 15.60
C SER A 110 3.43 6.33 15.19
N CYS A 111 4.64 6.89 15.21
CA CYS A 111 4.89 8.30 14.89
C CYS A 111 5.29 8.57 13.41
N HIS A 112 4.38 8.31 12.47
CA HIS A 112 4.54 8.73 11.07
C HIS A 112 3.51 9.82 10.70
N PRO A 113 3.90 10.88 9.95
CA PRO A 113 3.04 12.07 9.73
C PRO A 113 1.74 11.79 9.00
N THR A 114 1.73 10.80 8.12
CA THR A 114 0.62 10.54 7.20
C THR A 114 0.05 9.14 7.41
N HIS A 115 0.92 8.12 7.45
CA HIS A 115 0.54 6.70 7.54
C HIS A 115 0.73 6.06 8.91
N SER A 116 0.39 6.74 10.02
CA SER A 116 0.50 6.12 11.35
C SER A 116 -0.37 4.85 11.50
N TRP A 117 0.08 3.90 12.32
CA TRP A 117 -0.63 2.68 12.71
C TRP A 117 -0.94 2.70 14.20
N ALA A 118 -2.02 2.03 14.61
CA ALA A 118 -2.39 1.83 16.00
C ALA A 118 -2.34 0.34 16.35
N ALA A 119 -1.84 -0.01 17.54
CA ALA A 119 -1.77 -1.40 17.97
C ALA A 119 -2.09 -1.58 19.46
N LEU A 120 -2.77 -2.68 19.78
CA LEU A 120 -3.16 -3.07 21.13
C LEU A 120 -2.70 -4.51 21.40
N GLY A 121 -1.87 -4.68 22.42
CA GLY A 121 -1.31 -5.97 22.84
C GLY A 121 0.19 -5.88 23.20
N PRO A 122 0.79 -6.96 23.72
CA PRO A 122 2.16 -6.95 24.23
C PRO A 122 3.25 -6.69 23.18
N MET A 123 2.96 -6.86 21.88
CA MET A 123 3.91 -6.59 20.79
C MET A 123 3.75 -5.19 20.19
N ALA A 124 2.78 -4.39 20.67
CA ALA A 124 2.46 -3.09 20.08
C ALA A 124 3.66 -2.14 20.02
N GLU A 125 4.45 -2.05 21.08
CA GLU A 125 5.65 -1.21 21.10
C GLU A 125 6.71 -1.68 20.10
N LYS A 126 6.98 -3.00 20.05
CA LYS A 126 7.91 -3.59 19.06
C LYS A 126 7.49 -3.26 17.63
N LEU A 127 6.19 -3.35 17.34
CA LEU A 127 5.66 -3.08 16.00
C LEU A 127 5.78 -1.60 15.60
N LEU A 128 5.59 -0.67 16.53
CA LEU A 128 5.33 0.73 16.17
C LEU A 128 6.52 1.68 16.33
N SER A 129 7.47 1.37 17.22
CA SER A 129 8.52 2.32 17.66
C SER A 129 9.51 2.74 16.57
N GLY A 130 9.74 1.89 15.56
CA GLY A 130 10.65 2.21 14.45
C GLY A 130 10.09 3.27 13.49
N HIS A 131 8.77 3.40 13.39
CA HIS A 131 8.12 4.10 12.28
C HIS A 131 8.44 5.60 12.24
N ARG A 132 8.84 6.18 13.38
CA ARG A 132 9.31 7.56 13.47
C ARG A 132 10.49 7.81 12.54
N GLY A 133 11.40 6.86 12.40
CA GLY A 133 12.59 6.97 11.56
C GLY A 133 12.31 6.74 10.08
N SER A 134 11.12 6.26 9.73
CA SER A 134 10.83 5.91 8.34
C SER A 134 10.86 7.14 7.45
N PRO A 135 11.66 7.14 6.35
CA PRO A 135 11.77 8.25 5.42
C PRO A 135 10.50 8.41 4.56
N THR A 136 9.74 7.33 4.41
CA THR A 136 8.56 7.23 3.56
C THR A 136 7.42 6.48 4.27
N PRO A 137 6.15 6.60 3.84
CA PRO A 137 4.99 5.95 4.46
C PRO A 137 5.13 4.45 4.78
N CYS A 138 5.80 3.72 3.90
CA CYS A 138 6.06 2.30 3.99
C CYS A 138 7.56 2.00 3.78
N GLY A 139 8.45 2.94 4.09
CA GLY A 139 9.91 2.79 3.96
C GLY A 139 10.54 2.01 5.11
N PRO A 140 11.87 1.88 5.13
CA PRO A 140 12.56 1.16 6.21
C PRO A 140 12.19 1.63 7.62
N GLY A 141 12.07 0.70 8.57
CA GLY A 141 11.66 0.99 9.95
C GLY A 141 10.15 1.14 10.16
N ASN A 142 9.33 0.92 9.13
CA ASN A 142 7.88 0.90 9.29
C ASN A 142 7.39 -0.37 10.05
N PRO A 143 6.13 -0.43 10.50
CA PRO A 143 5.60 -1.52 11.33
C PRO A 143 5.52 -2.91 10.68
N PHE A 144 5.76 -3.00 9.38
CA PHE A 144 5.66 -4.24 8.60
C PHE A 144 6.89 -5.13 8.77
N GLU A 145 8.06 -4.54 8.99
CA GLU A 145 9.31 -5.26 9.24
C GLU A 145 9.19 -6.18 10.46
N PRO A 146 8.89 -5.67 11.67
CA PRO A 146 8.70 -6.53 12.83
C PRO A 146 7.51 -7.49 12.67
N LEU A 147 6.47 -7.13 11.89
CA LEU A 147 5.37 -8.05 11.60
C LEU A 147 5.85 -9.27 10.78
N VAL A 148 6.67 -9.06 9.75
CA VAL A 148 7.28 -10.13 8.94
C VAL A 148 8.26 -10.95 9.78
N GLU A 149 9.08 -10.31 10.62
CA GLU A 149 9.96 -11.01 11.56
C GLU A 149 9.20 -11.95 12.49
N LEU A 150 8.03 -11.53 12.98
CA LEU A 150 7.17 -12.32 13.87
C LEU A 150 6.35 -13.38 13.13
N ASP A 151 6.39 -13.42 11.80
CA ASP A 151 5.44 -14.18 10.96
C ASP A 151 3.98 -13.91 11.31
N GLY A 152 3.68 -12.64 11.52
CA GLY A 152 2.34 -12.18 11.85
C GLY A 152 1.32 -12.47 10.77
N GLN A 153 0.06 -12.17 11.06
CA GLN A 153 -1.07 -12.37 10.18
C GLN A 153 -1.47 -11.05 9.52
N VAL A 154 -1.89 -11.13 8.27
CA VAL A 154 -2.56 -10.05 7.54
C VAL A 154 -4.01 -10.45 7.33
N LEU A 155 -4.91 -9.85 8.11
CA LEU A 155 -6.35 -10.06 8.07
C LEU A 155 -7.02 -9.01 7.18
N ILE A 156 -7.73 -9.48 6.15
CA ILE A 156 -8.64 -8.66 5.35
C ILE A 156 -10.09 -9.00 5.72
N LEU A 157 -10.71 -8.12 6.50
CA LEU A 157 -12.02 -8.33 7.11
C LEU A 157 -13.12 -7.60 6.34
N GLY A 158 -13.81 -8.30 5.44
CA GLY A 158 -14.85 -7.69 4.59
C GLY A 158 -14.33 -6.67 3.59
N VAL A 159 -13.03 -6.75 3.26
CA VAL A 159 -12.35 -5.99 2.22
C VAL A 159 -11.53 -6.94 1.37
N GLN A 160 -11.07 -6.47 0.21
CA GLN A 160 -10.23 -7.24 -0.70
C GLN A 160 -8.74 -6.95 -0.47
N VAL A 161 -7.86 -7.83 -0.94
CA VAL A 161 -6.41 -7.66 -0.79
C VAL A 161 -5.86 -6.33 -1.31
N ASN A 162 -6.51 -5.66 -2.25
CA ASN A 162 -6.06 -4.36 -2.77
C ASN A 162 -6.05 -3.25 -1.70
N THR A 163 -6.69 -3.44 -0.54
CA THR A 163 -6.62 -2.50 0.59
C THR A 163 -5.40 -2.71 1.49
N VAL A 164 -4.64 -3.79 1.30
CA VAL A 164 -3.52 -4.16 2.17
C VAL A 164 -2.34 -3.21 1.93
N THR A 165 -1.97 -2.41 2.92
CA THR A 165 -0.87 -1.44 2.74
C THR A 165 0.49 -2.11 2.57
N LEU A 166 0.66 -3.36 3.02
CA LEU A 166 1.91 -4.12 2.92
C LEU A 166 2.46 -4.26 1.49
N TRP A 167 1.62 -4.16 0.44
CA TRP A 167 2.10 -4.12 -0.95
C TRP A 167 3.13 -3.00 -1.17
N HIS A 168 2.86 -1.83 -0.58
CA HIS A 168 3.65 -0.61 -0.75
C HIS A 168 5.00 -0.67 -0.06
N TYR A 169 5.14 -1.52 0.95
CA TYR A 169 6.41 -1.78 1.59
C TYR A 169 7.50 -2.09 0.57
N TYR A 170 7.23 -3.06 -0.31
CA TYR A 170 8.18 -3.52 -1.31
C TYR A 170 8.45 -2.49 -2.40
N GLU A 171 7.42 -1.71 -2.77
CA GLU A 171 7.63 -0.61 -3.71
C GLU A 171 8.64 0.40 -3.14
N GLU A 172 8.51 0.73 -1.86
CA GLU A 172 9.34 1.74 -1.20
C GLU A 172 10.73 1.20 -0.83
N ILE A 173 10.85 0.04 -0.17
CA ILE A 173 12.17 -0.52 0.23
C ILE A 173 13.03 -0.92 -0.96
N LEU A 174 12.44 -1.26 -2.11
CA LEU A 174 13.19 -1.56 -3.33
C LEU A 174 13.39 -0.33 -4.19
N ARG A 175 12.76 0.80 -3.82
CA ARG A 175 12.67 2.03 -4.61
C ARG A 175 12.42 1.72 -6.08
N VAL A 176 11.40 0.90 -6.34
CA VAL A 176 11.08 0.42 -7.69
C VAL A 176 11.01 1.60 -8.67
N PRO A 177 11.29 1.42 -9.97
CA PRO A 177 11.61 2.55 -10.85
C PRO A 177 10.52 3.63 -10.99
N TYR A 178 9.28 3.33 -10.57
CA TYR A 178 8.15 4.28 -10.54
C TYR A 178 7.87 4.88 -9.16
N VAL A 179 8.63 4.50 -8.12
CA VAL A 179 8.68 5.20 -6.83
C VAL A 179 9.69 6.33 -6.97
N GLY A 180 9.16 7.56 -6.96
CA GLY A 180 9.94 8.76 -7.22
C GLY A 180 10.93 9.15 -6.13
N HIS A 181 11.45 10.37 -6.25
CA HIS A 181 12.27 11.00 -5.22
C HIS A 181 11.45 11.19 -3.93
N TYR A 182 12.04 10.85 -2.79
CA TYR A 182 11.50 11.23 -1.49
C TYR A 182 12.32 12.38 -0.94
N TRP A 183 11.68 13.31 -0.25
CA TRP A 183 12.35 14.42 0.43
C TRP A 183 12.54 14.05 1.90
N PRO A 184 13.77 13.75 2.37
CA PRO A 184 13.99 13.29 3.75
C PRO A 184 13.47 14.26 4.81
N LYS A 185 13.52 15.56 4.52
CA LYS A 185 13.02 16.63 5.40
C LYS A 185 11.51 16.86 5.30
N GLN A 186 10.84 16.27 4.31
CA GLN A 186 9.42 16.46 4.00
C GLN A 186 8.75 15.10 3.82
N ARG A 187 8.82 14.26 4.86
CA ARG A 187 8.31 12.87 4.85
C ARG A 187 6.79 12.76 4.62
N HIS A 188 6.07 13.88 4.71
CA HIS A 188 4.66 14.00 4.35
C HIS A 188 4.43 14.17 2.84
N LEU A 189 5.43 14.65 2.10
CA LEU A 189 5.41 14.87 0.66
C LEU A 189 5.98 13.68 -0.11
N ASN A 190 5.74 12.46 0.36
CA ASN A 190 6.08 11.28 -0.43
C ASN A 190 5.11 11.16 -1.61
N HIS A 191 5.28 12.08 -2.55
CA HIS A 191 4.73 12.07 -3.86
C HIS A 191 5.75 11.34 -4.72
N CYS A 192 5.34 10.20 -5.27
CA CYS A 192 6.04 9.67 -6.43
C CYS A 192 5.99 10.76 -7.50
N VAL A 193 7.16 11.23 -7.98
CA VAL A 193 7.24 12.08 -9.19
C VAL A 193 6.67 11.28 -10.39
N PRO A 194 6.28 11.97 -11.47
CA PRO A 194 4.94 11.99 -12.06
C PRO A 194 4.46 10.60 -12.47
N GLY A 195 3.25 10.28 -12.07
CA GLY A 195 2.69 8.95 -12.22
C GLY A 195 1.50 8.85 -11.31
N LEU A 196 0.29 8.94 -11.85
CA LEU A 196 -0.77 8.22 -11.18
C LEU A 196 -0.29 6.78 -11.24
N ARG A 197 -0.02 6.19 -10.08
CA ARG A 197 -0.02 4.74 -10.02
C ARG A 197 -1.42 4.37 -10.52
N ILE A 198 -1.54 3.84 -11.74
CA ILE A 198 -2.60 2.87 -11.99
C ILE A 198 -2.14 1.60 -11.25
N GLN A 199 -2.02 1.74 -9.93
CA GLN A 199 -1.81 0.64 -9.03
C GLN A 199 -3.04 -0.22 -9.21
N TYR A 200 -2.85 -1.52 -9.49
CA TYR A 200 -3.92 -2.49 -9.79
C TYR A 200 -5.34 -1.99 -9.51
N GLN A 201 -5.97 -1.43 -10.56
CA GLN A 201 -7.34 -0.91 -10.50
C GLN A 201 -8.36 -2.00 -10.87
N TYR A 202 -7.96 -3.27 -10.80
CA TYR A 202 -8.82 -4.42 -11.08
C TYR A 202 -9.18 -5.11 -9.76
N PRO A 203 -10.30 -4.72 -9.11
CA PRO A 203 -10.81 -5.41 -7.94
C PRO A 203 -10.89 -6.91 -8.17
N GLY A 204 -10.57 -7.70 -7.15
CA GLY A 204 -10.63 -9.15 -7.20
C GLY A 204 -9.43 -9.84 -7.88
N LEU A 205 -8.80 -9.25 -8.91
CA LEU A 205 -7.72 -9.94 -9.63
C LEU A 205 -6.54 -10.31 -8.70
N MET A 206 -6.08 -9.36 -7.88
CA MET A 206 -5.04 -9.65 -6.89
C MET A 206 -5.50 -10.64 -5.82
N GLN A 207 -6.80 -10.68 -5.49
CA GLN A 207 -7.34 -11.68 -4.57
C GLN A 207 -7.16 -13.08 -5.17
N ASP A 208 -7.50 -13.23 -6.45
CA ASP A 208 -7.37 -14.50 -7.17
C ASP A 208 -5.91 -14.89 -7.37
N VAL A 209 -5.01 -13.94 -7.62
CA VAL A 209 -3.56 -14.17 -7.64
C VAL A 209 -3.09 -14.73 -6.30
N CYS A 210 -3.45 -14.08 -5.17
CA CYS A 210 -3.05 -14.57 -3.85
C CYS A 210 -3.62 -15.95 -3.54
N ARG A 211 -4.87 -16.23 -3.92
CA ARG A 211 -5.49 -17.55 -3.76
C ARG A 211 -4.78 -18.61 -4.61
N ALA A 212 -4.53 -18.31 -5.88
CA ALA A 212 -3.84 -19.22 -6.80
C ALA A 212 -2.37 -19.45 -6.43
N ALA A 213 -1.73 -18.48 -5.78
CA ALA A 213 -0.38 -18.60 -5.20
C ALA A 213 -0.35 -19.44 -3.91
N GLY A 214 -1.51 -19.74 -3.32
CA GLY A 214 -1.62 -20.46 -2.06
C GLY A 214 -1.20 -19.64 -0.83
N ILE A 215 -1.20 -18.31 -0.93
CA ILE A 215 -0.77 -17.41 0.16
C ILE A 215 -1.95 -16.81 0.94
N LEU A 216 -3.16 -17.00 0.44
CA LEU A 216 -4.39 -16.43 0.98
C LEU A 216 -5.41 -17.51 1.26
N THR A 217 -5.72 -17.69 2.54
CA THR A 217 -6.87 -18.45 3.02
C THR A 217 -8.09 -17.53 3.04
N VAL A 218 -9.24 -18.01 2.56
CA VAL A 218 -10.50 -17.26 2.60
C VAL A 218 -11.57 -18.07 3.31
N GLY A 219 -12.46 -17.38 4.03
CA GLY A 219 -13.55 -17.99 4.77
C GLY A 219 -14.63 -16.97 5.14
N PRO A 220 -15.81 -17.46 5.55
CA PRO A 220 -16.87 -16.57 6.00
C PRO A 220 -16.51 -15.94 7.35
N VAL A 221 -16.76 -14.64 7.48
CA VAL A 221 -16.77 -13.95 8.78
C VAL A 221 -17.98 -13.02 8.81
N GLY A 222 -18.94 -13.30 9.70
CA GLY A 222 -20.24 -12.65 9.66
C GLY A 222 -20.98 -12.94 8.34
N LYS A 223 -21.32 -11.89 7.59
CA LYS A 223 -21.87 -11.96 6.22
C LYS A 223 -20.83 -11.75 5.13
N SER A 224 -19.59 -11.44 5.49
CA SER A 224 -18.51 -11.17 4.54
C SER A 224 -17.76 -12.45 4.15
N THR A 225 -17.09 -12.41 2.99
CA THR A 225 -15.93 -13.26 2.74
C THR A 225 -14.69 -12.48 3.18
N SER A 226 -13.94 -13.05 4.12
CA SER A 226 -12.71 -12.47 4.66
C SER A 226 -11.52 -13.38 4.36
N GLY A 227 -10.32 -12.86 4.55
CA GLY A 227 -9.10 -13.56 4.19
C GLY A 227 -7.96 -13.34 5.16
N LEU A 228 -7.05 -14.31 5.20
CA LEU A 228 -5.91 -14.35 6.10
C LEU A 228 -4.66 -14.78 5.32
N MET A 229 -3.56 -14.06 5.52
CA MET A 229 -2.26 -14.34 4.92
C MET A 229 -1.17 -14.30 5.99
N ARG A 230 -0.16 -15.16 5.87
CA ARG A 230 1.07 -15.07 6.68
C ARG A 230 1.97 -13.96 6.15
N ALA A 231 2.48 -13.11 7.02
CA ALA A 231 3.34 -11.99 6.66
C ALA A 231 4.62 -12.45 5.94
N ARG A 232 5.26 -13.54 6.38
CA ARG A 232 6.46 -14.07 5.67
C ARG A 232 6.14 -14.65 4.31
N GLN A 233 4.97 -15.28 4.17
CA GLN A 233 4.57 -15.86 2.88
C GLN A 233 4.23 -14.75 1.88
N PHE A 234 3.56 -13.68 2.35
CA PHE A 234 3.34 -12.47 1.58
C PHE A 234 4.67 -11.80 1.20
N ASP A 235 5.62 -11.69 2.15
CA ASP A 235 6.97 -11.15 1.89
C ASP A 235 7.68 -11.91 0.79
N ALA A 236 7.73 -13.24 0.90
CA ALA A 236 8.36 -14.10 -0.10
C ALA A 236 7.70 -13.97 -1.48
N PHE A 237 6.37 -13.92 -1.53
CA PHE A 237 5.64 -13.74 -2.79
C PHE A 237 5.98 -12.40 -3.44
N MET A 238 5.93 -11.31 -2.67
CA MET A 238 6.18 -9.97 -3.21
C MET A 238 7.64 -9.74 -3.61
N ALA A 239 8.58 -10.19 -2.79
CA ALA A 239 10.00 -10.16 -3.15
C ALA A 239 10.25 -10.91 -4.47
N THR A 240 9.60 -12.07 -4.67
CA THR A 240 9.74 -12.87 -5.88
C THR A 240 9.13 -12.19 -7.10
N ALA A 241 7.90 -11.69 -6.97
CA ALA A 241 7.20 -10.99 -8.04
C ALA A 241 7.96 -9.74 -8.51
N MET A 242 8.51 -8.95 -7.58
CA MET A 242 9.27 -7.73 -7.91
C MET A 242 10.69 -8.02 -8.40
N ALA A 243 11.30 -9.13 -7.99
CA ALA A 243 12.58 -9.58 -8.55
C ALA A 243 12.45 -10.01 -10.02
N ASP A 244 11.29 -10.55 -10.42
CA ASP A 244 10.98 -10.92 -11.81
C ASP A 244 10.60 -9.69 -12.65
N ASP A 245 9.68 -8.86 -12.16
CA ASP A 245 9.29 -7.62 -12.81
C ASP A 245 9.10 -6.49 -11.79
N PRO A 246 10.01 -5.49 -11.74
CA PRO A 246 9.88 -4.37 -10.81
C PRO A 246 8.72 -3.42 -11.19
N PHE A 247 7.98 -3.69 -12.28
CA PHE A 247 6.78 -2.99 -12.71
C PHE A 247 5.48 -3.77 -12.45
N CYS A 248 5.56 -4.89 -11.73
CA CYS A 248 4.44 -5.82 -11.63
C CYS A 248 3.18 -5.21 -10.99
N MET A 249 3.30 -4.15 -10.18
CA MET A 249 2.19 -3.48 -9.49
C MET A 249 1.61 -2.25 -10.20
N VAL A 250 2.16 -1.84 -11.35
CA VAL A 250 1.66 -0.70 -12.14
C VAL A 250 1.23 -1.15 -13.51
N LEU A 251 0.13 -0.62 -14.03
CA LEU A 251 -0.43 -1.02 -15.32
C LEU A 251 0.02 -0.12 -16.47
N ARG A 252 0.11 -0.69 -17.68
CA ARG A 252 0.47 0.03 -18.90
C ARG A 252 -0.24 -0.58 -20.12
N PRO A 253 -0.48 0.19 -21.21
CA PRO A 253 -1.09 -0.37 -22.42
C PRO A 253 -0.31 -1.58 -22.98
N PRO A 254 -0.93 -2.72 -23.25
CA PRO A 254 -0.18 -3.91 -23.67
C PRO A 254 0.53 -3.75 -25.03
N ASP A 255 -0.05 -2.97 -25.96
CA ASP A 255 0.53 -2.72 -27.29
C ASP A 255 -0.01 -1.44 -27.96
N ARG A 256 0.43 -1.17 -29.19
CA ARG A 256 0.11 0.04 -30.00
C ARG A 256 -1.35 0.15 -30.43
N ARG A 257 -2.09 -0.95 -30.44
CA ARG A 257 -3.45 -1.07 -30.97
C ARG A 257 -4.48 -1.27 -29.85
N CYS A 258 -4.02 -1.63 -28.66
CA CYS A 258 -4.88 -1.91 -27.51
C CYS A 258 -4.53 -1.03 -26.30
N GLY A 259 -5.46 -0.13 -25.94
CA GLY A 259 -5.39 0.67 -24.72
C GLY A 259 -6.00 -0.02 -23.49
N ASP A 260 -6.41 -1.28 -23.61
CA ASP A 260 -7.06 -2.02 -22.53
C ASP A 260 -6.02 -2.50 -21.50
N LEU A 261 -6.00 -1.81 -20.36
CA LEU A 261 -5.12 -2.12 -19.24
C LEU A 261 -5.45 -3.48 -18.59
N ALA A 262 -6.60 -4.10 -18.90
CA ALA A 262 -7.01 -5.38 -18.32
C ALA A 262 -6.14 -6.51 -18.85
N ILE A 263 -5.71 -6.42 -20.12
CA ILE A 263 -4.81 -7.39 -20.73
C ILE A 263 -3.46 -7.37 -20.02
N ASP A 264 -2.88 -6.20 -19.79
CA ASP A 264 -1.61 -6.05 -19.07
C ASP A 264 -1.74 -6.53 -17.61
N ALA A 265 -2.87 -6.24 -16.96
CA ALA A 265 -3.15 -6.75 -15.62
C ALA A 265 -3.17 -8.28 -15.57
N LEU A 266 -3.86 -8.93 -16.50
CA LEU A 266 -3.92 -10.40 -16.60
C LEU A 266 -2.55 -11.01 -16.93
N GLN A 267 -1.78 -10.38 -17.82
CA GLN A 267 -0.43 -10.81 -18.17
C GLN A 267 0.52 -10.72 -16.97
N LYS A 268 0.45 -9.64 -16.19
CA LYS A 268 1.24 -9.45 -14.97
C LYS A 268 0.82 -10.40 -13.86
N ALA A 269 -0.48 -10.59 -13.64
CA ALA A 269 -1.00 -11.61 -12.72
C ALA A 269 -0.44 -13.01 -13.07
N ALA A 270 -0.47 -13.38 -14.35
CA ALA A 270 0.10 -14.64 -14.81
C ALA A 270 1.63 -14.70 -14.63
N ALA A 271 2.34 -13.59 -14.84
CA ALA A 271 3.79 -13.50 -14.61
C ALA A 271 4.15 -13.68 -13.14
N MET A 272 3.45 -13.02 -12.21
CA MET A 272 3.63 -13.19 -10.76
C MET A 272 3.50 -14.66 -10.36
N LEU A 273 2.46 -15.34 -10.83
CA LEU A 273 2.23 -16.76 -10.54
C LEU A 273 3.32 -17.66 -11.14
N ARG A 274 3.78 -17.36 -12.36
CA ARG A 274 4.90 -18.10 -12.97
C ARG A 274 6.19 -17.92 -12.17
N ALA A 275 6.53 -16.68 -11.81
CA ALA A 275 7.70 -16.37 -11.00
C ALA A 275 7.64 -17.08 -9.64
N TRP A 276 6.49 -17.03 -8.96
CA TRP A 276 6.29 -17.71 -7.69
C TRP A 276 6.48 -19.23 -7.76
N ARG A 277 5.99 -19.87 -8.83
CA ARG A 277 6.17 -21.33 -9.07
C ARG A 277 7.62 -21.74 -9.31
N GLN A 278 8.48 -20.83 -9.75
CA GLN A 278 9.92 -21.09 -9.91
C GLN A 278 10.69 -21.06 -8.57
N GLY A 279 10.01 -20.70 -7.48
CA GLY A 279 10.57 -20.64 -6.14
C GLY A 279 10.91 -19.22 -5.69
N PRO A 280 11.04 -19.00 -4.36
CA PRO A 280 11.28 -17.67 -3.81
C PRO A 280 12.59 -17.05 -4.33
N LYS A 281 12.51 -15.79 -4.73
CA LYS A 281 13.67 -14.96 -5.08
C LYS A 281 13.65 -13.68 -4.27
N ARG A 282 14.82 -13.18 -3.87
CA ARG A 282 14.94 -11.82 -3.31
C ARG A 282 15.55 -10.88 -4.34
N PRO A 283 15.02 -9.65 -4.47
CA PRO A 283 15.59 -8.62 -5.32
C PRO A 283 16.97 -8.21 -4.79
N GLN A 284 17.88 -7.82 -5.70
CA GLN A 284 19.22 -7.35 -5.34
C GLN A 284 19.24 -5.88 -4.87
N ARG A 285 18.16 -5.14 -5.12
CA ARG A 285 18.05 -3.72 -4.83
C ARG A 285 17.61 -3.48 -3.39
N SER A 286 18.11 -2.40 -2.79
CA SER A 286 17.79 -1.93 -1.44
C SER A 286 17.35 -0.47 -1.42
N PHE A 287 16.87 0.01 -0.27
CA PHE A 287 16.41 1.38 -0.12
C PHE A 287 17.55 2.39 -0.35
N ASP A 288 18.77 2.05 0.05
CA ASP A 288 19.95 2.91 -0.14
C ASP A 288 20.51 2.89 -1.56
N SER A 289 19.95 2.05 -2.44
CA SER A 289 20.36 2.04 -3.84
C SER A 289 20.12 3.43 -4.45
N PRO A 290 21.10 4.01 -5.18
CA PRO A 290 20.94 5.32 -5.78
C PRO A 290 19.74 5.32 -6.73
N VAL A 291 18.95 6.38 -6.65
CA VAL A 291 17.90 6.68 -7.63
C VAL A 291 18.33 7.96 -8.32
N GLU A 292 18.53 7.88 -9.62
CA GLU A 292 18.71 9.10 -10.41
C GLU A 292 17.45 9.95 -10.28
N PRO A 293 17.58 11.26 -9.97
CA PRO A 293 16.45 12.17 -9.96
C PRO A 293 15.74 12.13 -11.31
N ILE A 294 14.41 12.03 -11.28
CA ILE A 294 13.59 12.23 -12.48
C ILE A 294 13.58 13.74 -12.73
N VAL A 295 14.29 14.18 -13.76
CA VAL A 295 14.33 15.58 -14.21
C VAL A 295 13.23 15.78 -15.26
N ALA A 296 12.58 16.94 -15.27
CA ALA A 296 11.63 17.30 -16.32
C ALA A 296 12.30 17.24 -17.71
N ALA A 297 11.53 16.89 -18.72
CA ALA A 297 12.02 16.77 -20.09
C ALA A 297 12.66 18.08 -20.58
N GLY A 298 13.96 18.02 -20.91
CA GLY A 298 14.70 19.06 -21.61
C GLY A 298 14.62 18.89 -23.14
N PRO A 299 15.16 19.86 -23.90
CA PRO A 299 15.15 19.83 -25.37
C PRO A 299 15.82 18.60 -25.98
N ASP A 300 16.78 18.01 -25.25
CA ASP A 300 17.58 16.87 -25.70
C ASP A 300 17.00 15.50 -25.27
N ASP A 301 15.88 15.50 -24.53
CA ASP A 301 15.27 14.26 -24.07
C ASP A 301 14.56 13.50 -25.19
N VAL A 302 14.78 12.20 -25.23
CA VAL A 302 14.14 11.30 -26.22
C VAL A 302 12.64 11.20 -25.91
N VAL A 303 11.80 11.53 -26.89
CA VAL A 303 10.33 11.37 -26.80
C VAL A 303 9.87 10.37 -27.87
N ARG A 304 9.36 9.21 -27.44
CA ARG A 304 8.80 8.18 -28.33
C ARG A 304 7.34 8.50 -28.66
N ARG A 305 7.10 9.31 -29.69
CA ARG A 305 5.74 9.63 -30.19
C ARG A 305 5.01 8.42 -30.79
N ASP A 306 5.75 7.36 -31.13
CA ASP A 306 5.26 6.07 -31.58
C ASP A 306 4.89 5.11 -30.43
N CYS A 307 5.09 5.54 -29.17
CA CYS A 307 4.77 4.74 -27.99
C CYS A 307 3.24 4.63 -27.81
N PRO A 308 2.69 3.45 -27.49
CA PRO A 308 1.28 3.33 -27.14
C PRO A 308 0.89 4.20 -25.95
N ALA A 309 1.80 4.46 -25.02
CA ALA A 309 1.54 5.33 -23.90
C ALA A 309 1.66 6.83 -24.24
N PHE A 310 2.12 7.23 -25.43
CA PHE A 310 2.13 8.64 -25.83
C PHE A 310 0.69 9.17 -25.87
N ALA A 311 0.49 10.35 -25.30
CA ALA A 311 -0.82 10.95 -25.11
C ALA A 311 -0.96 12.31 -25.81
N GLY A 312 -0.05 12.60 -26.74
CA GLY A 312 0.02 13.89 -27.43
C GLY A 312 0.99 14.87 -26.77
N ASP A 313 1.12 16.04 -27.40
CA ASP A 313 1.90 17.17 -26.91
C ASP A 313 0.92 18.23 -26.36
N HIS A 314 1.21 18.80 -25.20
CA HIS A 314 0.42 19.86 -24.55
C HIS A 314 1.16 21.21 -24.64
N ASP A 315 0.43 22.29 -24.90
CA ASP A 315 0.98 23.64 -24.86
C ASP A 315 0.90 24.24 -23.46
N ALA A 316 2.04 24.34 -22.78
CA ALA A 316 2.18 24.96 -21.48
C ALA A 316 2.89 26.32 -21.61
N GLY A 317 2.13 27.35 -22.01
CA GLY A 317 2.62 28.72 -22.11
C GLY A 317 3.64 28.94 -23.22
N GLY A 318 3.42 28.36 -24.41
CA GLY A 318 4.31 28.46 -25.57
C GLY A 318 5.40 27.38 -25.61
N ARG A 319 5.41 26.45 -24.64
CA ARG A 319 6.26 25.25 -24.65
C ARG A 319 5.42 24.01 -24.90
N SER A 320 5.78 23.27 -25.95
CA SER A 320 5.24 21.95 -26.22
C SER A 320 5.83 20.92 -25.25
N VAL A 321 4.99 20.33 -24.41
CA VAL A 321 5.35 19.34 -23.40
C VAL A 321 4.73 18.00 -23.78
N PRO A 322 5.52 16.94 -24.02
CA PRO A 322 4.98 15.63 -24.35
C PRO A 322 4.28 15.00 -23.14
N MET A 323 3.17 14.30 -23.40
CA MET A 323 2.34 13.67 -22.37
C MET A 323 2.35 12.14 -22.50
N CYS A 324 2.34 11.42 -21.38
CA CYS A 324 2.39 9.96 -21.31
C CYS A 324 1.32 9.38 -20.36
N ARG A 325 0.48 8.50 -20.91
CA ARG A 325 -0.58 7.74 -20.20
C ARG A 325 -0.01 6.81 -19.13
N ALA A 326 1.22 6.30 -19.32
CA ALA A 326 1.89 5.43 -18.37
C ALA A 326 2.56 6.19 -17.21
N ASN A 327 2.68 7.51 -17.31
CA ASN A 327 3.36 8.36 -16.34
C ASN A 327 2.42 9.32 -15.58
N GLY A 328 1.08 9.17 -15.61
CA GLY A 328 0.05 9.98 -14.91
C GLY A 328 0.43 11.29 -14.15
N ARG A 329 -0.25 11.65 -13.05
CA ARG A 329 -0.15 13.03 -12.48
C ARG A 329 1.28 13.48 -12.12
N HIS A 330 1.67 14.67 -12.56
CA HIS A 330 2.88 15.40 -12.12
C HIS A 330 2.60 16.28 -10.89
N PRO A 331 3.41 16.22 -9.81
CA PRO A 331 3.20 17.04 -8.60
C PRO A 331 3.28 18.56 -8.86
N ASP A 332 4.18 19.01 -9.72
CA ASP A 332 4.42 20.46 -9.87
C ASP A 332 3.37 21.24 -10.72
N TYR A 333 2.36 20.57 -11.28
CA TYR A 333 1.31 21.24 -12.10
C TYR A 333 -0.03 21.46 -11.37
N PHE A 334 -0.13 21.14 -10.06
CA PHE A 334 -1.34 21.35 -9.24
C PHE A 334 -1.73 22.83 -9.00
N ARG A 335 -1.18 23.79 -9.76
CA ARG A 335 -1.59 25.20 -9.75
C ARG A 335 -2.38 25.64 -10.98
N PHE A 336 -2.54 24.81 -12.00
CA PHE A 336 -3.29 25.17 -13.20
C PHE A 336 -4.54 24.29 -13.34
N GLY A 337 -5.69 24.86 -12.98
CA GLY A 337 -6.99 24.23 -13.14
C GLY A 337 -7.21 23.83 -14.60
N GLY A 338 -7.42 22.53 -14.85
CA GLY A 338 -7.66 22.00 -16.19
C GLY A 338 -7.80 20.49 -16.18
N VAL A 339 -8.35 19.95 -17.29
CA VAL A 339 -8.78 18.56 -17.57
C VAL A 339 -7.61 17.54 -17.61
N PHE A 340 -6.46 17.86 -16.98
CA PHE A 340 -5.18 17.15 -17.13
C PHE A 340 -4.86 16.17 -15.98
N ASN A 341 -5.88 15.67 -15.29
CA ASN A 341 -5.73 14.89 -14.05
C ASN A 341 -5.26 13.43 -14.23
N GLU A 342 -4.87 12.99 -15.43
CA GLU A 342 -4.65 11.55 -15.73
C GLU A 342 -3.32 11.24 -16.44
N ILE A 343 -2.52 12.24 -16.83
CA ILE A 343 -1.41 12.05 -17.77
C ILE A 343 -0.15 12.80 -17.30
N GLY A 344 1.04 12.22 -17.48
CA GLY A 344 2.31 12.76 -16.96
C GLY A 344 3.32 13.18 -18.01
N ILE A 345 4.38 13.84 -17.55
CA ILE A 345 5.48 14.32 -18.40
C ILE A 345 6.40 13.15 -18.78
N THR A 346 6.95 13.18 -19.99
CA THR A 346 7.71 12.04 -20.55
C THR A 346 9.13 12.43 -20.92
N THR A 347 10.10 11.68 -20.41
CA THR A 347 11.37 11.40 -21.07
C THR A 347 11.46 9.89 -21.27
N CYS A 348 11.64 9.42 -22.49
CA CYS A 348 11.66 7.99 -22.82
C CYS A 348 13.05 7.36 -22.64
N GLY A 349 14.11 8.16 -22.61
CA GLY A 349 15.50 7.67 -22.54
C GLY A 349 15.81 6.80 -21.33
N ARG A 350 15.06 6.96 -20.23
CA ARG A 350 15.22 6.17 -18.99
C ARG A 350 14.03 5.25 -18.69
N CYS A 351 13.08 5.13 -19.61
CA CYS A 351 11.89 4.31 -19.41
C CYS A 351 12.23 2.81 -19.58
N PRO A 352 12.00 1.93 -18.59
CA PRO A 352 12.33 0.51 -18.79
C PRO A 352 11.47 -0.20 -19.84
N TRP A 353 10.36 0.42 -20.24
CA TRP A 353 9.58 0.00 -21.41
C TRP A 353 10.28 0.30 -22.74
N HIS A 354 11.00 1.42 -22.82
CA HIS A 354 11.86 1.73 -23.96
C HIS A 354 12.97 0.68 -24.12
N GLN A 355 13.47 0.13 -22.99
CA GLN A 355 14.48 -0.93 -22.98
C GLN A 355 13.92 -2.33 -23.27
N LYS A 356 12.68 -2.65 -22.82
CA LYS A 356 12.03 -3.97 -23.05
C LYS A 356 11.39 -4.12 -24.44
N PHE A 357 10.99 -3.03 -25.10
CA PHE A 357 10.48 -3.03 -26.48
C PHE A 357 11.38 -2.18 -27.40
N PRO A 358 12.62 -2.64 -27.66
CA PRO A 358 13.45 -2.03 -28.70
C PRO A 358 12.77 -2.22 -30.06
N LEU A 359 13.06 -1.30 -30.99
CA LEU A 359 12.52 -1.32 -32.35
C LEU A 359 12.76 -2.64 -33.07
#